data_AF-A0A521BWW2-F1
#
_entry.id   AF-A0A521BWW2-F1
#
_cell.length_a   1.000
_cell.length_b   1.000
_cell.length_c   1.000
_cell.angle_alpha   90.00
_cell.angle_beta   90.00
_cell.angle_gamma   90.00
#
_symmetry.space_group_name_H-M   'P 1'
#
loop_
_entity.id
_entity.type
_entity.pdbx_description
1 polymer ?
#
loop_
_entity_poly.entity_id
_entity_poly.type
_entity_poly.pdbx_seq_one_letter_code
_entity_poly.pdbx_strand_id
1 'polypeptide(L)'
;MKGSQILQEGITNWKLRLVLSALLCLMGLGALISMVLGLFVELSVMDKSIVGIAIFMVGTPVYLISSKLGNIDQYTIAGFLNEELQEVEGDAEVLVKSESELNEDEISRRKQLEAFFDEHPLHTFLPDKPVKQAWILFTLSFIGSVAVWFIS
;
A
#
# COMPACT_ATOMS: atom_id res chain seq x y z
N MET A 1 2.12 4.17 25.78
CA MET A 1 1.90 2.79 25.29
C MET A 1 2.79 2.55 24.08
N LYS A 2 3.89 1.81 24.24
CA LYS A 2 4.90 1.57 23.20
C LYS A 2 4.37 0.67 22.06
N GLY A 3 3.68 -0.43 22.39
CA GLY A 3 3.12 -1.34 21.38
C GLY A 3 2.09 -0.72 20.42
N SER A 4 1.22 0.17 20.91
CA SER A 4 0.26 0.88 20.05
C SER A 4 0.98 1.84 19.08
N GLN A 5 2.10 2.45 19.50
CA GLN A 5 2.92 3.28 18.62
C GLN A 5 3.61 2.46 17.53
N ILE A 6 4.17 1.29 17.87
CA ILE A 6 4.78 0.36 16.90
C ILE A 6 3.77 -0.05 15.82
N LEU A 7 2.55 -0.41 16.21
CA LEU A 7 1.47 -0.74 15.28
C LEU A 7 1.05 0.47 14.44
N GLN A 8 0.92 1.66 15.04
CA GLN A 8 0.51 2.86 14.34
C GLN A 8 1.54 3.31 13.28
N GLU A 9 2.82 3.28 13.62
CA GLU A 9 3.90 3.58 12.68
C GLU A 9 3.96 2.54 11.56
N GLY A 10 3.85 1.26 11.89
CA GLY A 10 3.80 0.18 10.91
C GLY A 10 2.63 0.31 9.92
N ILE A 11 1.43 0.62 10.42
CA ILE A 11 0.24 0.89 9.61
C ILE A 11 0.47 2.09 8.69
N THR A 12 0.97 3.20 9.24
CA THR A 12 1.17 4.43 8.49
C THR A 12 2.16 4.21 7.35
N ASN A 13 3.29 3.55 7.63
CA ASN A 13 4.31 3.23 6.64
C ASN A 13 3.80 2.26 5.57
N TRP A 14 2.99 1.26 5.95
CA TRP A 14 2.40 0.35 4.99
C TRP A 14 1.33 1.00 4.11
N LYS A 15 0.42 1.78 4.68
CA LYS A 15 -0.56 2.58 3.91
C LYS A 15 0.15 3.52 2.93
N LEU A 16 1.21 4.19 3.38
CA LEU A 16 2.01 5.06 2.51
C LEU A 16 2.61 4.29 1.33
N ARG A 17 3.20 3.11 1.58
CA ARG A 17 3.73 2.24 0.51
C ARG A 17 2.64 1.83 -0.48
N LEU A 18 1.46 1.47 -0.02
CA LEU A 18 0.33 1.11 -0.89
C LEU A 18 -0.15 2.30 -1.72
N VAL A 19 -0.27 3.48 -1.12
CA VAL A 19 -0.66 4.71 -1.83
C VAL A 19 0.38 5.07 -2.89
N LEU A 20 1.66 5.11 -2.52
CA LEU A 20 2.75 5.40 -3.47
C LEU A 20 2.77 4.42 -4.64
N SER A 21 2.57 3.13 -4.36
CA SER A 21 2.52 2.08 -5.37
C SER A 21 1.36 2.30 -6.35
N ALA A 22 0.17 2.60 -5.84
CA ALA A 22 -0.99 2.88 -6.67
C ALA A 22 -0.83 4.16 -7.51
N LEU A 23 -0.23 5.20 -6.95
CA LEU A 23 0.09 6.43 -7.69
C LEU A 23 1.02 6.16 -8.87
N LEU A 24 2.09 5.39 -8.65
CA LEU A 24 3.00 4.98 -9.73
C LEU A 24 2.26 4.17 -10.81
N CYS A 25 1.39 3.27 -10.39
CA CYS A 25 0.53 2.48 -11.27
C CYS A 25 -0.37 3.35 -12.16
N LEU A 26 -1.09 4.29 -11.56
CA LEU A 26 -2.01 5.20 -12.25
C LEU A 26 -1.26 6.13 -13.20
N MET A 27 -0.07 6.58 -12.82
CA MET A 27 0.79 7.39 -13.69
C MET A 27 1.22 6.60 -14.93
N GLY A 28 1.71 5.36 -14.75
CA GLY A 28 2.09 4.49 -15.86
C GLY A 28 0.92 4.16 -16.79
N LEU A 29 -0.23 3.77 -16.22
CA LEU A 29 -1.45 3.49 -16.97
C LEU A 29 -1.97 4.73 -17.70
N GLY A 30 -1.97 5.90 -17.05
CA GLY A 30 -2.40 7.15 -17.67
C GLY A 30 -1.55 7.52 -18.88
N ALA A 31 -0.24 7.35 -18.80
CA ALA A 31 0.67 7.53 -19.93
C ALA A 31 0.36 6.55 -21.07
N LEU A 32 0.19 5.26 -20.77
CA LEU A 32 -0.11 4.24 -21.78
C LEU A 32 -1.44 4.52 -22.48
N ILE A 33 -2.50 4.76 -21.71
CA ILE A 33 -3.84 5.01 -22.25
C ILE A 33 -3.83 6.24 -23.16
N SER A 34 -3.16 7.31 -22.73
CA SER A 34 -2.97 8.51 -23.53
C SER A 34 -2.28 8.23 -24.86
N MET A 35 -1.16 7.49 -24.84
CA MET A 35 -0.41 7.12 -26.03
C MET A 35 -1.26 6.30 -26.99
N VAL A 36 -1.97 5.29 -26.47
CA VAL A 36 -2.86 4.42 -27.26
C VAL A 36 -4.01 5.22 -27.86
N LEU A 37 -4.69 6.07 -27.08
CA LEU A 37 -5.77 6.92 -27.59
C LEU A 37 -5.28 7.87 -28.70
N GLY A 38 -4.06 8.39 -28.57
CA GLY A 38 -3.49 9.27 -29.57
C GLY A 38 -3.21 8.59 -30.92
N LEU A 39 -3.12 7.27 -30.99
CA LEU A 39 -3.10 6.53 -32.26
C LEU A 39 -4.45 6.57 -32.98
N PHE A 40 -5.55 6.55 -32.24
CA PHE A 40 -6.91 6.49 -32.82
C PHE A 40 -7.46 7.87 -33.19
N VAL A 41 -7.06 8.91 -32.45
CA VAL A 41 -7.63 10.26 -32.54
C VAL A 41 -6.63 11.27 -33.11
N GLU A 42 -5.47 10.81 -33.62
CA GLU A 42 -4.38 11.64 -34.17
C GLU A 42 -3.99 12.80 -33.24
N LEU A 43 -3.80 12.49 -31.95
CA LEU A 43 -3.48 13.49 -30.94
C LEU A 43 -2.02 13.96 -31.04
N SER A 44 -1.79 15.27 -30.88
CA SER A 44 -0.45 15.81 -30.73
C SER A 44 0.21 15.31 -29.44
N VAL A 45 1.54 15.45 -29.35
CA VAL A 45 2.29 15.11 -28.13
C VAL A 45 1.78 15.88 -26.90
N MET A 46 1.35 17.13 -27.12
CA MET A 46 0.79 17.96 -26.06
C MET A 46 -0.57 17.42 -25.59
N ASP A 47 -1.46 17.09 -26.52
CA ASP A 47 -2.79 16.56 -26.19
C ASP A 47 -2.70 15.22 -25.46
N LYS A 48 -1.80 14.33 -25.91
CA LYS A 48 -1.45 13.09 -25.21
C LYS A 48 -1.04 13.40 -23.76
N SER A 49 -0.15 14.36 -23.55
CA SER A 49 0.31 14.71 -22.20
C SER A 49 -0.84 15.22 -21.30
N ILE A 50 -1.75 16.05 -21.83
CA ILE A 50 -2.94 16.51 -21.10
C ILE A 50 -3.84 15.34 -20.71
N VAL A 51 -4.13 14.43 -21.63
CA VAL A 51 -4.98 13.26 -21.36
C VAL A 51 -4.38 12.38 -20.27
N GLY A 52 -3.07 12.13 -20.33
CA GLY A 52 -2.37 11.33 -19.32
C GLY A 52 -2.44 11.97 -17.92
N ILE A 53 -2.21 13.29 -17.83
CA ILE A 53 -2.33 14.05 -16.58
C ILE A 53 -3.78 14.02 -16.08
N ALA A 54 -4.77 14.19 -16.95
CA ALA A 54 -6.18 14.14 -16.57
C ALA A 54 -6.57 12.77 -15.98
N ILE A 55 -6.13 11.68 -16.61
CA ILE A 55 -6.34 10.32 -16.08
C ILE A 55 -5.67 10.17 -14.71
N PHE A 56 -4.44 10.66 -14.54
CA PHE A 56 -3.74 10.59 -13.26
C PHE A 56 -4.44 11.40 -12.16
N MET A 57 -4.82 12.65 -12.47
CA MET A 57 -5.48 13.57 -11.53
C MET A 57 -6.87 13.09 -11.10
N VAL A 58 -7.62 12.42 -11.97
CA VAL A 58 -8.95 11.87 -11.65
C VAL A 58 -8.84 10.47 -11.04
N GLY A 59 -7.95 9.63 -11.57
CA GLY A 59 -7.77 8.26 -11.10
C GLY A 59 -7.25 8.17 -9.67
N THR A 60 -6.36 9.10 -9.27
CA THR A 60 -5.79 9.15 -7.93
C THR A 60 -6.85 9.28 -6.82
N PRO A 61 -7.72 10.32 -6.81
CA PRO A 61 -8.76 10.44 -5.80
C PRO A 61 -9.77 9.29 -5.86
N VAL A 62 -10.13 8.79 -7.05
CA VAL A 62 -11.02 7.63 -7.20
C VAL A 62 -10.43 6.39 -6.52
N TYR A 63 -9.13 6.13 -6.70
CA TYR A 63 -8.44 5.03 -6.02
C TYR A 63 -8.43 5.21 -4.50
N LEU A 64 -8.09 6.40 -4.01
CA LEU A 64 -8.04 6.68 -2.58
C LEU A 64 -9.41 6.48 -1.91
N ILE A 65 -10.50 6.86 -2.58
CA ILE A 65 -11.87 6.66 -2.08
C ILE A 65 -12.28 5.18 -2.11
N SER A 66 -12.02 4.49 -3.23
CA SER A 66 -12.47 3.09 -3.43
C SER A 66 -11.67 2.07 -2.63
N SER A 67 -10.38 2.33 -2.39
CA SER A 67 -9.48 1.41 -1.69
C SER A 67 -9.79 1.25 -0.20
N LYS A 68 -10.63 2.11 0.39
CA LYS A 68 -10.97 2.11 1.83
C LYS A 68 -9.76 2.03 2.76
N LEU A 69 -8.58 2.48 2.30
CA LEU A 69 -7.34 2.48 3.08
C LEU A 69 -7.48 3.27 4.39
N GLY A 70 -8.39 4.26 4.43
CA GLY A 70 -8.75 4.99 5.63
C GLY A 70 -9.34 4.11 6.74
N ASN A 71 -10.01 3.01 6.41
CA ASN A 71 -10.74 2.16 7.35
C ASN A 71 -9.87 1.07 8.01
N ILE A 72 -8.62 0.89 7.56
CA ILE A 72 -7.72 -0.11 8.15
C ILE A 72 -7.18 0.43 9.47
N ASP A 73 -7.48 -0.26 10.58
CA ASP A 73 -7.09 0.13 11.93
C ASP A 73 -6.08 -0.85 12.56
N GLN A 74 -5.70 -0.58 13.81
CA GLN A 74 -4.73 -1.42 14.54
C GLN A 74 -5.24 -2.84 14.78
N TYR A 75 -6.55 -3.02 14.97
CA TYR A 75 -7.17 -4.34 15.14
C TYR A 75 -7.15 -5.17 13.85
N THR A 76 -7.39 -4.55 12.70
CA THR A 76 -7.29 -5.23 11.40
C THR A 76 -5.87 -5.78 11.18
N ILE A 77 -4.85 -5.00 11.55
CA ILE A 77 -3.45 -5.41 11.44
C ILE A 77 -3.11 -6.49 12.46
N ALA A 78 -3.60 -6.37 13.70
CA ALA A 78 -3.41 -7.40 14.72
C ALA A 78 -3.99 -8.76 14.26
N GLY A 79 -5.20 -8.75 13.67
CA GLY A 79 -5.79 -9.95 13.07
C GLY A 79 -4.95 -10.52 11.92
N PHE A 80 -4.39 -9.67 11.07
CA PHE A 80 -3.48 -10.13 10.01
C PHE A 80 -2.20 -10.77 10.56
N LEU A 81 -1.59 -10.18 11.59
CA LEU A 81 -0.39 -10.73 12.22
C LEU A 81 -0.70 -12.10 12.86
N ASN A 82 -1.89 -12.27 13.43
CA ASN A 82 -2.33 -13.54 13.99
C ASN A 82 -2.44 -14.65 12.94
N GLU A 83 -2.83 -14.32 11.72
CA GLU A 83 -2.98 -15.27 10.62
C GLU A 83 -1.64 -15.64 9.97
N GLU A 84 -0.71 -14.70 9.89
CA GLU A 84 0.49 -14.82 9.05
C GLU A 84 1.79 -15.05 9.84
N LEU A 85 1.84 -14.72 11.14
CA LEU A 85 3.01 -14.93 12.00
C LEU A 85 2.74 -15.99 13.06
N GLN A 86 3.43 -17.13 12.95
CA GLN A 86 3.35 -18.18 13.95
C GLN A 86 3.95 -17.73 15.30
N GLU A 87 4.94 -16.83 15.28
CA GLU A 87 5.62 -16.28 16.44
C GLU A 87 4.71 -15.44 17.34
N VAL A 88 3.63 -14.91 16.77
CA VAL A 88 2.64 -14.10 17.48
C VAL A 88 1.59 -14.98 18.19
N GLU A 89 1.50 -16.27 17.83
CA GLU A 89 0.62 -17.29 18.46
C GLU A 89 -0.86 -16.91 18.53
N GLY A 90 -1.32 -15.99 17.68
CA GLY A 90 -2.72 -15.54 17.68
C GLY A 90 -3.05 -14.42 18.68
N ASP A 91 -2.05 -13.87 19.38
CA ASP A 91 -2.25 -12.89 20.46
C ASP A 91 -1.80 -11.45 20.11
N ALA A 92 -1.71 -11.06 18.84
CA ALA A 92 -1.31 -9.70 18.47
C ALA A 92 -2.26 -8.60 18.97
N GLU A 93 -3.52 -8.95 19.29
CA GLU A 93 -4.52 -8.04 19.85
C GLU A 93 -4.07 -7.41 21.19
N VAL A 94 -3.21 -8.13 21.94
CA VAL A 94 -2.61 -7.67 23.19
C VAL A 94 -1.78 -6.38 23.02
N LEU A 95 -1.27 -6.11 21.82
CA LEU A 95 -0.54 -4.88 21.50
C LEU A 95 -1.46 -3.66 21.40
N VAL A 96 -2.75 -3.88 21.11
CA VAL A 96 -3.76 -2.83 20.91
C VAL A 96 -4.51 -2.50 22.20
N LYS A 97 -4.75 -3.51 23.07
CA LYS A 97 -5.47 -3.35 24.34
C LYS A 97 -4.84 -2.30 25.26
N SER A 98 -5.69 -1.64 26.05
CA SER A 98 -5.28 -0.67 27.06
C SER A 98 -4.59 -1.38 28.23
N GLU A 99 -3.64 -0.73 28.91
CA GLU A 99 -2.93 -1.35 30.05
C GLU A 99 -3.86 -1.79 31.19
N SER A 100 -5.01 -1.13 31.33
CA SER A 100 -6.06 -1.48 32.30
C SER A 100 -6.88 -2.71 31.95
N GLU A 101 -6.82 -3.18 30.70
CA GLU A 101 -7.55 -4.35 30.20
C GLU A 101 -6.69 -5.62 30.18
N LEU A 102 -5.40 -5.50 30.49
CA LEU A 102 -4.44 -6.59 30.36
C LEU A 102 -4.26 -7.36 31.67
N ASN A 103 -4.37 -8.68 31.59
CA ASN A 103 -3.99 -9.57 32.68
C ASN A 103 -2.45 -9.69 32.79
N GLU A 104 -1.93 -10.18 33.92
CA GLU A 104 -0.48 -10.32 34.13
C GLU A 104 0.23 -11.15 33.04
N ASP A 105 -0.43 -12.20 32.55
CA ASP A 105 0.07 -13.03 31.45
C ASP A 105 0.10 -12.25 30.12
N GLU A 106 -0.94 -11.45 29.84
CA GLU A 106 -1.00 -10.62 28.64
C GLU A 106 0.03 -9.48 28.69
N ILE A 107 0.33 -8.93 29.88
CA ILE A 107 1.39 -7.92 30.05
C ILE A 107 2.76 -8.52 29.72
N SER A 108 3.02 -9.76 30.17
CA SER A 108 4.25 -10.49 29.84
C SER A 108 4.34 -10.74 28.32
N ARG A 109 3.25 -11.20 27.71
CA ARG A 109 3.17 -11.44 26.26
C ARG A 109 3.37 -10.17 25.45
N ARG A 110 2.77 -9.05 25.88
CA ARG A 110 2.95 -7.73 25.27
C ARG A 110 4.43 -7.35 25.19
N LYS A 111 5.18 -7.52 26.30
CA LYS A 111 6.60 -7.19 26.34
C LYS A 111 7.43 -8.06 25.40
N GLN A 112 7.10 -9.35 25.29
CA GLN A 112 7.76 -10.25 24.33
C GLN A 112 7.52 -9.81 22.89
N LEU A 113 6.26 -9.48 22.54
CA LEU A 113 5.91 -9.01 21.21
C LEU A 113 6.53 -7.65 20.90
N GLU A 114 6.54 -6.71 21.86
CA GLU A 114 7.22 -5.41 21.70
C GLU A 114 8.72 -5.59 21.46
N ALA A 115 9.39 -6.50 22.18
CA ALA A 115 10.81 -6.80 21.96
C ALA A 115 11.06 -7.47 20.59
N PHE A 116 10.18 -8.37 20.17
CA PHE A 116 10.25 -8.99 18.85
C PHE A 116 10.15 -7.95 17.73
N PHE A 117 9.19 -7.01 17.83
CA PHE A 117 9.02 -5.97 16.81
C PHE A 117 10.05 -4.84 16.87
N ASP A 118 10.74 -4.65 18.00
CA ASP A 118 11.93 -3.80 18.09
C ASP A 118 13.09 -4.36 17.25
N GLU A 119 13.28 -5.69 17.26
CA GLU A 119 14.31 -6.38 16.48
C GLU A 119 13.88 -6.62 15.02
N HIS A 120 12.58 -6.86 14.79
CA HIS A 120 12.01 -7.23 13.50
C HIS A 120 10.89 -6.25 13.14
N PRO A 121 11.18 -5.20 12.37
CA PRO A 121 10.25 -4.08 12.22
C PRO A 121 9.00 -4.51 11.44
N LEU A 122 7.82 -4.20 11.99
CA LEU A 122 6.49 -4.67 11.52
C LEU A 122 6.28 -4.62 9.99
N HIS A 123 6.86 -3.63 9.32
CA HIS A 123 6.71 -3.39 7.90
C HIS A 123 7.24 -4.53 6.99
N THR A 124 8.08 -5.43 7.51
CA THR A 124 8.59 -6.62 6.79
C THR A 124 7.57 -7.75 6.70
N PHE A 125 6.64 -7.81 7.65
CA PHE A 125 5.62 -8.85 7.72
C PHE A 125 4.30 -8.45 7.08
N LEU A 126 4.09 -7.15 6.87
CA LEU A 126 2.90 -6.65 6.19
C LEU A 126 2.93 -7.00 4.69
N PRO A 127 1.76 -7.26 4.07
CA PRO A 127 1.70 -7.83 2.75
C PRO A 127 2.19 -6.83 1.69
N ASP A 128 3.21 -7.25 0.93
CA ASP A 128 3.88 -6.45 -0.10
C ASP A 128 3.43 -6.82 -1.53
N LYS A 129 2.55 -7.82 -1.66
CA LYS A 129 2.02 -8.29 -2.94
C LYS A 129 1.42 -7.15 -3.80
N PRO A 130 0.62 -6.20 -3.24
CA PRO A 130 0.08 -5.09 -4.03
C PRO A 130 1.17 -4.15 -4.56
N VAL A 131 2.24 -3.93 -3.79
CA VAL A 131 3.39 -3.09 -4.18
C VAL A 131 4.12 -3.72 -5.36
N LYS A 132 4.40 -5.03 -5.28
CA LYS A 132 5.04 -5.78 -6.37
C LYS A 132 4.20 -5.78 -7.64
N GLN A 133 2.89 -6.01 -7.51
CA GLN A 133 1.96 -5.95 -8.64
C GLN A 133 1.93 -4.56 -9.29
N ALA A 134 1.93 -3.51 -8.48
CA ALA A 134 1.95 -2.14 -8.97
C ALA A 134 3.24 -1.81 -9.73
N TRP A 135 4.39 -2.26 -9.24
CA TRP A 135 5.66 -2.10 -9.93
C TRP A 135 5.66 -2.81 -11.29
N ILE A 136 5.20 -4.06 -11.34
CA ILE A 136 5.08 -4.83 -12.60
C ILE A 136 4.17 -4.10 -13.59
N LEU A 137 3.01 -3.63 -13.13
CA LEU A 137 2.05 -2.94 -13.99
C LEU A 137 2.62 -1.61 -14.50
N PHE A 138 3.32 -0.85 -13.65
CA PHE A 138 4.02 0.36 -14.05
C PHE A 138 5.06 0.07 -15.13
N THR A 139 5.93 -0.92 -14.92
CA THR A 139 6.97 -1.30 -15.89
C THR A 139 6.37 -1.73 -17.22
N LEU A 140 5.32 -2.57 -17.22
CA LEU A 140 4.63 -2.97 -18.44
C LEU A 140 3.97 -1.78 -19.15
N SER A 141 3.35 -0.88 -18.38
CA SER A 141 2.71 0.32 -18.94
C SER A 141 3.73 1.27 -19.56
N PHE A 142 4.89 1.42 -18.92
CA PHE A 142 5.99 2.22 -19.44
C PHE A 142 6.55 1.62 -20.74
N ILE A 143 6.86 0.31 -20.76
CA ILE A 143 7.35 -0.38 -21.96
C ILE A 143 6.33 -0.26 -23.09
N GLY A 144 5.04 -0.47 -22.80
CA GLY A 144 3.96 -0.30 -23.77
C GLY A 144 3.88 1.13 -24.31
N SER A 145 4.03 2.13 -23.45
CA SER A 145 4.02 3.55 -23.86
C SER A 145 5.17 3.87 -24.80
N VAL A 146 6.37 3.36 -24.51
CA VAL A 146 7.55 3.51 -25.37
C VAL A 146 7.34 2.79 -26.70
N ALA A 147 6.79 1.57 -26.68
CA ALA A 147 6.50 0.81 -27.90
C ALA A 147 5.50 1.54 -28.80
N VAL A 148 4.43 2.11 -28.22
CA VAL A 148 3.45 2.93 -28.94
C VAL A 148 4.11 4.18 -29.52
N TRP A 149 5.01 4.82 -28.78
CA TRP A 149 5.72 6.01 -29.26
C TRP A 149 6.60 5.73 -30.48
N PHE A 150 7.19 4.54 -30.61
CA PHE A 150 7.98 4.16 -31.80
C PHE A 150 7.15 3.90 -33.06
N ILE A 151 5.85 3.62 -32.93
CA ILE A 151 4.95 3.30 -34.04
C ILE A 151 3.94 4.40 -34.34
N SER A 152 3.87 5.43 -33.48
CA SER A 152 3.04 6.65 -33.62
C SER A 152 3.78 7.75 -34.34
#